data_AF-A0A084FZ62-F1
#
_entry.id   AF-A0A084FZ62-F1
#
_cell.length_a   1.000
_cell.length_b   1.000
_cell.length_c   1.000
_cell.angle_alpha   90.00
_cell.angle_beta   90.00
_cell.angle_gamma   90.00
#
_symmetry.space_group_name_H-M   'P 1'
#
loop_
_entity.id
_entity.type
_entity.pdbx_description
1 polymer ?
#
loop_
_entity_poly.entity_id
_entity_poly.type
_entity_poly.pdbx_seq_one_letter_code
_entity_poly.pdbx_strand_id
1 'polypeptide(L)'
;MSGLEVRVSYFGFCLMLNSSLSACSNDIGALQQSVDGHDPLNLMWMAKKFHDETIFSGLIFIAIIFAFACVCLLLVSFPSWHREYDSDDSEIEVKPFPSRQIVQASLGIVSIAALLGLISALWQHLSTAATTVMVKTLTYNSVVGHVGTAAMVLGWVGAAIFVVVALGIVLIMMSLKVLAELAD
;
A
#
# COMPACT_ATOMS: atom_id res chain seq x y z
N MET A 1 -15.82 27.96 19.86
CA MET A 1 -16.03 26.53 20.14
C MET A 1 -14.68 25.87 19.99
N SER A 2 -14.07 25.44 21.09
CA SER A 2 -12.74 24.85 21.07
C SER A 2 -12.83 23.43 20.53
N GLY A 3 -12.44 23.22 19.28
CA GLY A 3 -12.44 21.91 18.64
C GLY A 3 -11.08 21.24 18.79
N LEU A 4 -11.03 20.10 19.48
CA LEU A 4 -9.86 19.23 19.51
C LEU A 4 -10.02 18.19 18.38
N GLU A 5 -9.13 18.21 17.40
CA GLU A 5 -9.05 17.20 16.36
C GLU A 5 -7.78 16.36 16.54
N VAL A 6 -7.95 15.04 16.59
CA VAL A 6 -6.85 14.06 16.69
C VAL A 6 -6.79 13.27 15.40
N ARG A 7 -5.65 13.33 14.72
CA ARG A 7 -5.37 12.53 13.52
C ARG A 7 -4.41 11.41 13.90
N VAL A 8 -4.81 10.18 13.62
CA VAL A 8 -3.99 8.99 13.80
C VAL A 8 -3.47 8.55 12.44
N SER A 9 -2.18 8.27 12.36
CA SER A 9 -1.51 7.76 11.17
C SER A 9 -0.62 6.57 11.54
N TYR A 10 -0.12 5.87 10.52
CA TYR A 10 0.82 4.76 10.70
C TYR A 10 2.05 5.11 11.55
N PHE A 11 2.59 6.32 11.36
CA PHE A 11 3.86 6.75 11.94
C PHE A 11 3.70 7.71 13.13
N GLY A 12 2.49 7.91 13.63
CA GLY A 12 2.26 8.73 14.82
C GLY A 12 0.92 9.44 14.85
N PHE A 13 0.86 10.45 15.72
CA PHE A 13 -0.34 11.18 16.09
C PHE A 13 -0.13 12.66 15.84
N CYS A 14 -1.16 13.33 15.34
CA CYS A 14 -1.17 14.77 15.19
C CYS A 14 -2.40 15.36 15.88
N LEU A 15 -2.19 16.42 16.64
CA LEU A 15 -3.22 17.17 17.33
C LEU A 15 -3.36 18.54 16.70
N MET A 16 -4.61 18.95 16.47
CA MET A 16 -4.95 20.27 16.01
C MET A 16 -5.83 20.93 17.08
N LEU A 17 -5.29 21.95 17.75
CA LEU A 17 -6.02 22.81 18.67
C LEU A 17 -6.31 24.14 17.96
N ASN A 18 -7.58 24.43 17.69
CA ASN A 18 -8.07 25.73 17.22
C ASN A 18 -7.18 26.41 16.14
N SER A 19 -6.82 25.69 15.07
CA SER A 19 -6.12 26.21 13.87
C SER A 19 -4.75 26.90 14.07
N SER A 20 -4.29 27.16 15.30
CA SER A 20 -3.03 27.85 15.58
C SER A 20 -1.96 26.96 16.23
N LEU A 21 -2.35 25.81 16.80
CA LEU A 21 -1.42 24.87 17.43
C LEU A 21 -1.59 23.48 16.79
N SER A 22 -0.63 23.09 15.95
CA SER A 22 -0.51 21.75 15.39
C SER A 22 0.71 21.06 16.00
N ALA A 23 0.52 20.00 16.77
CA ALA A 23 1.60 19.22 17.35
C ALA A 23 1.54 17.80 16.82
N CYS A 24 2.66 17.28 16.31
CA CYS A 24 2.77 15.90 15.86
C CYS A 24 3.88 15.20 16.63
N SER A 25 3.60 14.00 17.13
CA SER A 25 4.58 13.17 17.83
C SER A 25 4.26 11.70 17.56
N ASN A 26 5.30 10.87 17.61
CA ASN A 26 5.14 9.42 17.60
C ASN A 26 4.76 8.87 18.99
N ASP A 27 5.03 9.66 20.04
CA ASP A 27 4.65 9.33 21.42
C ASP A 27 3.48 10.20 21.88
N ILE A 28 2.41 9.54 22.31
CA ILE A 28 1.19 10.16 22.81
C ILE A 28 1.40 10.77 24.19
N GLY A 29 2.30 10.23 25.02
CA GLY A 29 2.58 10.78 26.35
C GLY A 29 3.16 12.19 26.29
N ALA A 30 4.01 12.46 25.30
CA ALA A 30 4.54 13.81 25.04
C ALA A 30 3.45 14.81 24.59
N LEU A 31 2.44 14.32 23.87
CA LEU A 31 1.29 15.10 23.43
C LEU A 31 0.26 15.31 24.55
N GLN A 32 0.06 14.31 25.42
CA GLN A 32 -0.84 14.40 26.58
C GLN A 32 -0.40 15.51 27.54
N GLN A 33 0.90 15.64 27.79
CA GLN A 33 1.44 16.69 28.65
C GLN A 33 1.18 18.11 28.10
N SER A 34 1.02 18.24 26.79
CA SER A 34 0.72 19.52 26.12
C SER A 34 -0.78 19.87 26.11
N VAL A 35 -1.65 18.91 26.46
CA VAL A 35 -3.12 19.03 26.42
C VAL A 35 -3.76 18.81 27.80
N ASP A 36 -2.94 18.77 28.85
CA ASP A 36 -3.34 18.34 30.19
C ASP A 36 -4.53 19.18 30.72
N GLY A 37 -5.66 18.51 30.96
CA GLY A 37 -6.93 19.11 31.39
C GLY A 37 -7.99 19.38 30.31
N HIS A 38 -7.68 19.22 29.02
CA HIS A 38 -8.61 19.49 27.90
C HIS A 38 -9.17 18.24 27.18
N ASP A 39 -8.97 17.03 27.72
CA ASP A 39 -9.54 15.77 27.17
C ASP A 39 -10.58 15.15 28.12
N PRO A 40 -11.80 15.71 28.22
CA PRO A 40 -12.85 15.21 29.12
C PRO A 40 -13.39 13.83 28.74
N LEU A 41 -13.10 13.35 27.52
CA LEU A 41 -13.61 12.09 26.98
C LEU A 41 -12.52 11.01 26.84
N ASN A 42 -11.29 11.29 27.27
CA ASN A 42 -10.13 10.42 27.15
C ASN A 42 -9.94 9.89 25.70
N LEU A 43 -10.16 10.79 24.74
CA LEU A 43 -9.98 10.55 23.31
C LEU A 43 -8.56 10.14 22.98
N MET A 44 -7.59 10.66 23.71
CA MET A 44 -6.18 10.35 23.52
C MET A 44 -5.86 8.89 23.85
N TRP A 45 -6.42 8.35 24.93
CA TRP A 45 -6.25 6.95 25.29
C TRP A 45 -6.94 6.02 24.29
N MET A 46 -8.13 6.39 23.80
CA MET A 46 -8.81 5.62 22.75
C MET A 46 -8.01 5.60 21.45
N ALA A 47 -7.45 6.76 21.06
CA ALA A 47 -6.56 6.87 19.90
C ALA A 47 -5.29 6.03 20.07
N LYS A 48 -4.69 6.03 21.28
CA LYS A 48 -3.55 5.17 21.62
C LYS A 48 -3.86 3.70 21.41
N LYS A 49 -4.95 3.24 22.04
CA LYS A 49 -5.35 1.84 22.00
C LYS A 49 -5.64 1.38 20.58
N PHE A 50 -6.32 2.22 19.80
CA PHE A 50 -6.58 1.94 18.38
C PHE A 50 -5.30 1.77 17.57
N HIS A 51 -4.31 2.66 17.75
CA HIS A 51 -3.04 2.58 17.04
C HIS A 51 -2.26 1.32 17.44
N ASP A 52 -2.08 1.08 18.74
CA ASP A 52 -1.29 -0.03 19.25
C ASP A 52 -1.89 -1.41 18.88
N GLU A 53 -3.22 -1.54 18.90
CA GLU A 53 -3.90 -2.84 18.68
C GLU A 53 -4.28 -3.08 17.21
N THR A 54 -4.46 -2.05 16.40
CA THR A 54 -5.11 -2.20 15.08
C THR A 54 -4.25 -1.81 13.89
N ILE A 55 -3.25 -0.94 14.09
CA ILE A 55 -2.40 -0.43 13.00
C ILE A 55 -1.22 -1.38 12.80
N PHE A 56 -1.38 -2.33 11.87
CA PHE A 56 -0.29 -3.21 11.45
C PHE A 56 0.30 -2.77 10.10
N SER A 57 1.48 -2.13 10.14
CA SER A 57 2.21 -1.70 8.93
C SER A 57 2.95 -2.85 8.24
N GLY A 58 3.12 -4.01 8.90
CA GLY A 58 3.96 -5.10 8.39
C GLY A 58 3.50 -5.63 7.03
N LEU A 59 2.18 -5.76 6.82
CA LEU A 59 1.62 -6.28 5.55
C LEU A 59 1.99 -5.40 4.35
N ILE A 60 1.91 -4.08 4.49
CA ILE A 60 2.22 -3.17 3.38
C ILE A 60 3.72 -3.13 3.10
N PHE A 61 4.57 -3.20 4.14
CA PHE A 61 6.02 -3.30 3.94
C PHE A 61 6.41 -4.59 3.22
N ILE A 62 5.82 -5.73 3.61
CA ILE A 62 6.07 -7.00 2.94
C ILE A 62 5.61 -6.93 1.47
N ALA A 63 4.44 -6.35 1.19
CA ALA A 63 3.95 -6.16 -0.18
C ALA A 63 4.92 -5.31 -1.03
N ILE A 64 5.48 -4.23 -0.47
CA ILE A 64 6.49 -3.39 -1.14
C ILE A 64 7.76 -4.18 -1.44
N ILE A 65 8.25 -5.00 -0.51
CA ILE A 65 9.43 -5.84 -0.72
C ILE A 65 9.21 -6.82 -1.88
N PHE A 66 8.05 -7.49 -1.91
CA PHE A 66 7.73 -8.39 -3.03
C PHE A 66 7.55 -7.64 -4.35
N ALA A 67 6.96 -6.45 -4.34
CA ALA A 67 6.85 -5.63 -5.54
C ALA A 67 8.23 -5.22 -6.08
N PHE A 68 9.14 -4.80 -5.19
CA PHE A 68 10.52 -4.50 -5.55
C PHE A 68 11.24 -5.72 -6.12
N ALA A 69 11.09 -6.88 -5.48
CA ALA A 69 11.65 -8.14 -5.99
C ALA A 69 11.10 -8.49 -7.39
N CYS A 70 9.80 -8.28 -7.65
CA CYS A 70 9.22 -8.46 -8.99
C CYS A 70 9.86 -7.53 -10.02
N VAL A 71 10.03 -6.25 -9.69
CA VAL A 71 10.68 -5.28 -10.58
C VAL A 71 12.14 -5.70 -10.85
N CYS A 72 12.89 -6.11 -9.83
CA CYS A 72 14.25 -6.61 -10.01
C CYS A 72 14.31 -7.83 -10.94
N LEU A 73 13.42 -8.81 -10.78
CA LEU A 73 13.37 -9.99 -11.64
C LEU A 73 13.04 -9.64 -13.11
N LEU A 74 12.11 -8.72 -13.32
CA LEU A 74 11.76 -8.23 -14.65
C LEU A 74 12.91 -7.45 -15.29
N LEU A 75 13.61 -6.60 -14.54
CA LEU A 75 14.76 -5.83 -15.02
C LEU A 75 15.96 -6.71 -15.37
N VAL A 76 16.25 -7.74 -14.56
CA VAL A 76 17.28 -8.74 -14.89
C VAL A 76 16.93 -9.50 -16.17
N SER A 77 15.63 -9.64 -16.47
CA SER A 77 15.16 -10.32 -17.67
C SER A 77 15.09 -9.44 -18.91
N PHE A 78 15.29 -8.12 -18.82
CA PHE A 78 15.46 -7.29 -20.01
C PHE A 78 16.83 -7.62 -20.61
N PRO A 79 16.89 -8.44 -21.66
CA PRO A 79 18.15 -8.91 -22.17
C PRO A 79 18.81 -7.77 -22.94
N SER A 80 20.13 -7.66 -22.82
CA SER A 80 20.95 -6.85 -23.71
C SER A 80 20.61 -7.21 -25.17
N TRP A 81 20.46 -6.19 -26.02
CA TRP A 81 20.40 -6.35 -27.47
C TRP A 81 21.57 -7.26 -27.91
N HIS A 82 21.28 -8.37 -28.58
CA HIS A 82 22.29 -9.23 -29.17
C HIS A 82 22.14 -9.16 -30.69
N ARG A 83 23.24 -8.89 -31.39
CA ARG A 83 23.27 -8.87 -32.85
C ARG A 83 23.49 -10.30 -33.34
N GLU A 84 22.55 -10.83 -34.09
CA GLU A 84 22.75 -12.05 -34.88
C GLU A 84 22.96 -11.66 -36.34
N TYR A 85 23.93 -12.31 -37.00
CA TYR A 85 24.12 -12.19 -38.44
C TYR A 85 23.29 -13.27 -39.12
N ASP A 86 22.39 -12.85 -40.02
CA ASP A 86 21.62 -13.77 -40.86
C ASP A 86 22.52 -14.41 -41.94
N SER A 87 22.03 -15.47 -42.56
CA SER A 87 22.59 -16.17 -43.72
C SER A 87 22.87 -15.29 -44.95
N ASP A 88 22.32 -14.07 -44.99
CA ASP A 88 22.52 -13.06 -46.05
C ASP A 88 23.48 -11.92 -45.62
N ASP A 89 24.23 -12.08 -44.51
CA ASP A 89 25.15 -11.10 -43.92
C ASP A 89 24.48 -9.75 -43.52
N SER A 90 23.17 -9.76 -43.33
CA SER A 90 22.44 -8.62 -42.76
C SER A 90 22.39 -8.73 -41.24
N GLU A 91 22.81 -7.67 -40.53
CA GLU A 91 22.68 -7.59 -39.07
C GLU A 91 21.19 -7.50 -38.69
N ILE A 92 20.69 -8.50 -37.96
CA ILE A 92 19.32 -8.48 -37.41
C ILE A 92 19.43 -8.37 -35.88
N GLU A 93 18.77 -7.37 -35.32
CA GLU A 93 18.65 -7.20 -33.87
C GLU A 93 17.53 -8.10 -33.35
N VAL A 94 17.90 -9.19 -32.68
CA VAL A 94 16.93 -10.11 -32.07
C VAL A 94 16.79 -9.78 -30.59
N LYS A 95 15.56 -9.47 -30.15
CA LYS A 95 15.24 -9.26 -28.74
C LYS A 95 14.95 -10.61 -28.09
N PRO A 96 15.75 -11.07 -27.11
CA PRO A 96 15.47 -12.36 -26.48
C PRO A 96 14.17 -12.29 -25.70
N PHE A 97 13.34 -13.33 -25.83
CA PHE A 97 12.13 -13.45 -25.02
C PHE A 97 12.52 -13.76 -23.57
N PRO A 98 11.85 -13.15 -22.57
CA PRO A 98 12.12 -13.45 -21.17
C PRO A 98 11.85 -14.93 -20.91
N SER A 99 12.74 -15.58 -20.15
CA SER A 99 12.61 -17.02 -19.89
C SER A 99 11.30 -17.33 -19.17
N ARG A 100 10.63 -18.43 -19.56
CA ARG A 100 9.32 -18.83 -18.98
C ARG A 100 9.34 -18.90 -17.46
N GLN A 101 10.46 -19.33 -16.88
CA GLN A 101 10.65 -19.46 -15.43
C GLN A 101 10.59 -18.10 -14.73
N ILE A 102 11.22 -17.05 -15.28
CA ILE A 102 11.23 -15.74 -14.64
C ILE A 102 9.87 -15.05 -14.77
N VAL A 103 9.18 -15.22 -15.90
CA VAL A 103 7.80 -14.69 -16.07
C VAL A 103 6.84 -15.37 -15.08
N GLN A 104 6.94 -16.69 -14.89
CA GLN A 104 6.13 -17.42 -13.91
C GLN A 104 6.45 -17.03 -12.46
N ALA A 105 7.74 -16.89 -12.11
CA ALA A 105 8.16 -16.44 -10.79
C ALA A 105 7.67 -15.01 -10.49
N SER A 106 7.79 -14.11 -11.46
CA SER A 106 7.32 -12.72 -11.37
C SER A 106 5.79 -12.67 -11.17
N LEU A 107 5.04 -13.51 -11.88
CA LEU A 107 3.59 -13.61 -11.71
C LEU A 107 3.21 -14.08 -10.29
N GLY A 108 3.90 -15.09 -9.76
CA GLY A 108 3.66 -15.57 -8.40
C GLY A 108 3.92 -14.49 -7.35
N ILE A 109 5.06 -13.81 -7.46
CA ILE A 109 5.48 -12.75 -6.54
C ILE A 109 4.52 -11.56 -6.58
N VAL A 110 4.14 -11.06 -7.77
CA VAL A 110 3.21 -9.93 -7.87
C VAL A 110 1.81 -10.30 -7.37
N SER A 111 1.39 -11.55 -7.54
CA SER A 111 0.10 -12.03 -7.04
C SER A 111 0.07 -12.02 -5.51
N ILE A 112 1.15 -12.47 -4.87
CA ILE A 112 1.31 -12.41 -3.41
C ILE A 112 1.32 -10.94 -2.95
N ALA A 113 2.07 -10.07 -3.63
CA ALA A 113 2.11 -8.64 -3.32
C ALA A 113 0.73 -7.98 -3.43
N ALA A 114 -0.03 -8.29 -4.49
CA ALA A 114 -1.38 -7.79 -4.71
C ALA A 114 -2.35 -8.25 -3.61
N LEU A 115 -2.30 -9.52 -3.22
CA LEU A 115 -3.12 -10.06 -2.13
C LEU A 115 -2.79 -9.39 -0.80
N LEU A 116 -1.51 -9.26 -0.45
CA LEU A 116 -1.09 -8.60 0.79
C LEU A 116 -1.47 -7.11 0.80
N GLY A 117 -1.32 -6.43 -0.33
CA GLY A 117 -1.76 -5.03 -0.50
C GLY A 117 -3.27 -4.88 -0.32
N LEU A 118 -4.06 -5.77 -0.92
CA LEU A 118 -5.51 -5.78 -0.79
C LEU A 118 -5.95 -6.06 0.65
N ILE A 119 -5.37 -7.08 1.30
CA ILE A 119 -5.64 -7.40 2.70
C ILE A 119 -5.30 -6.19 3.59
N SER A 120 -4.17 -5.53 3.35
CA SER A 120 -3.78 -4.34 4.11
C SER A 120 -4.79 -3.20 3.93
N ALA A 121 -5.19 -2.87 2.70
CA ALA A 121 -6.16 -1.80 2.43
C ALA A 121 -7.54 -2.11 3.04
N LEU A 122 -8.01 -3.36 2.91
CA LEU A 122 -9.26 -3.82 3.52
C LEU A 122 -9.21 -3.74 5.04
N TRP A 123 -8.11 -4.20 5.64
CA TRP A 123 -7.92 -4.16 7.09
C TRP A 123 -7.96 -2.73 7.61
N GLN A 124 -7.24 -1.81 6.97
CA GLN A 124 -7.25 -0.38 7.31
C GLN A 124 -8.65 0.22 7.22
N HIS A 125 -9.38 -0.08 6.14
CA HIS A 125 -10.73 0.42 5.96
C HIS A 125 -11.68 -0.08 7.05
N LEU A 126 -11.69 -1.39 7.28
CA LEU A 126 -12.58 -2.04 8.23
C LEU A 126 -12.30 -1.58 9.66
N SER A 127 -11.02 -1.57 10.04
CA SER A 127 -10.54 -1.09 11.34
C SER A 127 -10.98 0.35 11.60
N THR A 128 -10.72 1.26 10.64
CA THR A 128 -11.06 2.67 10.82
C THR A 128 -12.58 2.86 10.85
N ALA A 129 -13.32 2.20 9.95
CA ALA A 129 -14.78 2.27 9.92
C ALA A 129 -15.39 1.78 11.26
N ALA A 130 -14.93 0.64 11.78
CA ALA A 130 -15.39 0.10 13.06
C ALA A 130 -15.12 1.08 14.22
N THR A 131 -13.91 1.65 14.30
CA THR A 131 -13.57 2.61 15.35
C THR A 131 -14.38 3.89 15.28
N THR A 132 -14.64 4.42 14.08
CA THR A 132 -15.48 5.63 13.94
C THR A 132 -16.90 5.42 14.48
N VAL A 133 -17.48 4.24 14.22
CA VAL A 133 -18.81 3.88 14.74
C VAL A 133 -18.77 3.66 16.26
N MET A 134 -17.74 2.98 16.76
CA MET A 134 -17.57 2.73 18.19
C MET A 134 -17.42 4.03 18.98
N VAL A 135 -16.54 4.94 18.55
CA VAL A 135 -16.33 6.24 19.19
C VAL A 135 -17.60 7.08 19.16
N LYS A 136 -18.30 7.14 18.03
CA LYS A 136 -19.56 7.89 17.90
C LYS A 136 -20.62 7.37 18.89
N THR A 137 -20.67 6.06 19.09
CA THR A 137 -21.64 5.41 19.99
C THR A 137 -21.30 5.65 21.46
N LEU A 138 -20.02 5.47 21.85
CA LEU A 138 -19.56 5.64 23.23
C LEU A 138 -19.62 7.10 23.72
N THR A 139 -19.48 8.05 22.79
CA THR A 139 -19.43 9.48 23.11
C THR A 139 -20.80 10.17 22.97
N TYR A 140 -21.89 9.40 22.84
CA TYR A 140 -23.24 9.94 22.63
C TYR A 140 -23.30 10.98 21.50
N ASN A 141 -22.60 10.71 20.40
CA ASN A 141 -22.50 11.60 19.24
C ASN A 141 -21.84 12.97 19.52
N SER A 142 -21.15 13.14 20.65
CA SER A 142 -20.36 14.36 20.93
C SER A 142 -19.03 14.40 20.17
N VAL A 143 -18.52 13.23 19.72
CA VAL A 143 -17.31 13.13 18.90
C VAL A 143 -17.62 12.40 17.59
N VAL A 144 -17.14 12.97 16.49
CA VAL A 144 -17.29 12.40 15.15
C VAL A 144 -15.94 11.94 14.62
N GLY A 145 -15.80 10.64 14.40
CA GLY A 145 -14.64 10.06 13.73
C GLY A 145 -14.81 10.11 12.21
N HIS A 146 -13.73 10.41 11.48
CA HIS A 146 -13.70 10.39 10.02
C HIS A 146 -12.56 9.51 9.52
N VAL A 147 -12.78 8.83 8.40
CA VAL A 147 -11.73 8.10 7.68
C VAL A 147 -10.95 9.11 6.83
N GLY A 148 -9.62 9.07 6.89
CA GLY A 148 -8.76 9.93 6.07
C GLY A 148 -8.90 9.60 4.59
N THR A 149 -9.68 10.39 3.85
CA THR A 149 -10.00 10.15 2.44
C THR A 149 -8.74 10.10 1.56
N ALA A 150 -7.78 11.01 1.77
CA ALA A 150 -6.53 11.04 1.01
C ALA A 150 -5.70 9.76 1.20
N ALA A 151 -5.49 9.34 2.46
CA ALA A 151 -4.77 8.11 2.77
C ALA A 151 -5.50 6.88 2.18
N MET A 152 -6.83 6.90 2.22
CA MET A 152 -7.65 5.84 1.68
C MET A 152 -7.50 5.69 0.17
N VAL A 153 -7.61 6.80 -0.57
CA VAL A 153 -7.44 6.80 -2.02
C VAL A 153 -6.06 6.28 -2.40
N LEU A 154 -4.99 6.73 -1.72
CA LEU A 154 -3.63 6.25 -1.98
C LEU A 154 -3.48 4.74 -1.72
N GLY A 155 -4.07 4.22 -0.65
CA GLY A 155 -4.05 2.78 -0.34
C GLY A 155 -4.76 1.93 -1.42
N TRP A 156 -5.96 2.32 -1.83
CA TRP A 156 -6.71 1.60 -2.87
C TRP A 156 -6.10 1.73 -4.26
N VAL A 157 -5.59 2.90 -4.62
CA VAL A 157 -4.88 3.09 -5.89
C VAL A 157 -3.62 2.23 -5.92
N GLY A 158 -2.86 2.16 -4.82
CA GLY A 158 -1.71 1.26 -4.71
C GLY A 158 -2.09 -0.21 -4.91
N ALA A 159 -3.15 -0.68 -4.24
CA ALA A 159 -3.65 -2.04 -4.41
C ALA A 159 -4.12 -2.32 -5.85
N ALA A 160 -4.83 -1.36 -6.47
CA ALA A 160 -5.28 -1.48 -7.85
C ALA A 160 -4.11 -1.56 -8.85
N ILE A 161 -3.05 -0.78 -8.64
CA ILE A 161 -1.84 -0.83 -9.46
C ILE A 161 -1.22 -2.24 -9.42
N PHE A 162 -1.13 -2.89 -8.25
CA PHE A 162 -0.63 -4.27 -8.18
C PHE A 162 -1.47 -5.26 -9.00
N VAL A 163 -2.80 -5.11 -8.97
CA VAL A 163 -3.70 -5.93 -9.80
C VAL A 163 -3.47 -5.67 -11.29
N VAL A 164 -3.34 -4.41 -11.69
CA VAL A 164 -3.05 -4.04 -13.09
C VAL A 164 -1.73 -4.63 -13.56
N VAL A 165 -0.67 -4.58 -12.74
CA VAL A 165 0.63 -5.19 -13.07
C VAL A 165 0.50 -6.71 -13.20
N ALA A 166 -0.23 -7.37 -12.29
CA ALA A 166 -0.47 -8.82 -12.38
C ALA A 166 -1.20 -9.19 -13.69
N LEU A 167 -2.24 -8.44 -14.07
CA LEU A 167 -2.94 -8.62 -15.34
C LEU A 167 -2.01 -8.39 -16.54
N GLY A 168 -1.16 -7.37 -16.49
CA GLY A 168 -0.16 -7.10 -17.52
C GLY A 168 0.80 -8.27 -17.74
N ILE A 169 1.28 -8.89 -16.66
CA ILE A 169 2.16 -10.08 -16.76
C ILE A 169 1.40 -11.29 -17.34
N VAL A 170 0.12 -11.48 -16.97
CA VAL A 170 -0.72 -12.54 -17.56
C VAL A 170 -0.90 -12.34 -19.06
N LEU A 171 -1.15 -11.10 -19.51
CA LEU A 171 -1.28 -10.78 -20.94
C LEU A 171 0.03 -11.07 -21.69
N ILE A 172 1.18 -10.67 -21.13
CA ILE A 172 2.49 -11.00 -21.73
C ILE A 172 2.66 -12.52 -21.85
N MET A 173 2.31 -13.27 -20.80
CA MET A 173 2.42 -14.73 -20.82
C MET A 173 1.53 -15.38 -21.89
N MET A 174 0.31 -14.88 -22.07
CA MET A 174 -0.61 -15.34 -23.13
C MET A 174 -0.04 -15.06 -24.52
N SER A 175 0.44 -13.83 -24.76
CA SER A 175 1.03 -13.43 -26.04
C SER A 175 2.24 -14.29 -26.42
N LEU A 176 3.11 -14.62 -25.45
CA LEU A 176 4.27 -15.48 -25.69
C LEU A 176 3.88 -16.93 -26.07
N LYS A 177 2.77 -17.44 -25.54
CA LYS A 177 2.28 -18.77 -25.92
C LYS A 177 1.75 -18.80 -27.34
N VAL A 178 0.92 -17.81 -27.70
CA VAL A 178 0.38 -17.67 -29.06
C VAL A 178 1.50 -17.49 -30.08
N LEU A 179 2.52 -16.69 -29.77
CA LEU A 179 3.64 -16.49 -30.68
C LEU A 179 4.49 -17.75 -30.87
N ALA A 180 4.67 -18.56 -29.81
CA ALA A 180 5.37 -19.84 -29.91
C ALA A 180 4.59 -20.83 -30.79
N GLU A 181 3.27 -20.88 -30.68
CA GLU A 181 2.42 -21.75 -31.51
C GLU A 181 2.37 -21.33 -32.99
N LEU A 182 2.63 -20.06 -33.31
CA LEU A 182 2.68 -19.58 -34.69
C LEU A 182 4.07 -19.74 -35.34
N ALA A 183 5.11 -19.92 -34.53
CA ALA A 183 6.50 -20.04 -34.99
C ALA A 183 6.91 -21.52 -35.23
N ASP A 184 6.25 -22.46 -34.56
CA ASP A 184 6.33 -23.91 -34.83
C ASP A 184 5.38 -24.31 -35.98
#